data_AF-A0AAP5JX74-F1
#
_entry.id   AF-A0AAP5JX74-F1
#
_cell.length_a   1.000
_cell.length_b   1.000
_cell.length_c   1.000
_cell.angle_alpha   90.00
_cell.angle_beta   90.00
_cell.angle_gamma   90.00
#
_symmetry.space_group_name_H-M   'P 1'
#
loop_
_entity.id
_entity.type
_entity.pdbx_description
1 polymer ?
#
loop_
_entity_poly.entity_id
_entity_poly.type
_entity_poly.pdbx_seq_one_letter_code
_entity_poly.pdbx_strand_id
1 'polypeptide(L)' 'MDQTISLKVLETFTFDQTIGYLSRSESECMYHIEQDKIYKLISLPEEETLVEISTSMSCIK' A
#
# COMPACT_ATOMS: atom_id res chain seq x y z
N MET A 1 8.73 -13.40 11.24
CA MET A 1 7.42 -14.04 11.09
C MET A 1 6.51 -12.92 10.66
N ASP A 2 6.19 -12.87 9.37
CA ASP A 2 5.57 -11.67 8.79
C ASP A 2 4.11 -11.60 9.21
N GLN A 3 3.72 -10.50 9.85
CA GLN A 3 2.36 -10.31 10.34
C GLN A 3 1.52 -9.67 9.23
N THR A 4 0.35 -10.24 8.94
CA THR A 4 -0.59 -9.69 7.96
C THR A 4 -1.84 -9.17 8.66
N ILE A 5 -2.23 -7.94 8.33
CA ILE A 5 -3.48 -7.33 8.79
C ILE A 5 -4.37 -7.08 7.57
N SER A 6 -5.56 -7.67 7.59
CA SER A 6 -6.55 -7.48 6.52
C SER A 6 -7.59 -6.42 6.92
N LEU A 7 -7.69 -5.36 6.13
CA LEU A 7 -8.70 -4.32 6.28
C LEU A 7 -9.86 -4.56 5.33
N LYS A 8 -11.09 -4.48 5.83
CA LYS A 8 -12.28 -4.47 4.96
C LYS A 8 -12.48 -3.06 4.42
N VAL A 9 -12.62 -2.96 3.10
CA VAL A 9 -12.89 -1.71 2.39
C VAL A 9 -14.33 -1.70 1.89
N LEU A 10 -14.84 -0.51 1.59
CA LEU A 10 -16.17 -0.34 0.99
C LEU A 10 -16.18 -0.89 -0.44
N GLU A 11 -17.34 -1.30 -0.95
CA GLU A 11 -17.49 -1.85 -2.31
C GLU A 11 -17.04 -0.88 -3.42
N THR A 12 -17.12 0.42 -3.16
CA THR A 12 -16.70 1.47 -4.11
C THR A 12 -15.20 1.74 -4.10
N PHE A 13 -14.44 1.15 -3.16
CA PHE A 13 -13.01 1.34 -3.08
C PHE A 13 -12.28 0.45 -4.09
N THR A 14 -11.35 1.05 -4.85
CA THR A 14 -10.43 0.31 -5.72
C THR A 14 -9.00 0.70 -5.42
N PHE A 15 -8.13 -0.31 -5.21
CA PHE A 15 -6.73 -0.06 -4.88
C PHE A 15 -5.97 0.52 -6.07
N ASP A 16 -6.34 0.15 -7.30
CA ASP A 16 -5.76 0.65 -8.55
C ASP A 16 -5.83 2.18 -8.67
N GLN A 17 -6.94 2.79 -8.21
CA GLN A 17 -7.06 4.26 -8.19
C GLN A 17 -6.07 4.90 -7.22
N THR A 18 -5.77 4.22 -6.11
CA THR A 18 -4.78 4.67 -5.12
C THR A 18 -3.37 4.58 -5.70
N ILE A 19 -3.01 3.43 -6.29
CA ILE A 19 -1.72 3.26 -6.98
C ILE A 19 -1.56 4.30 -8.10
N GLY A 20 -2.57 4.45 -8.95
CA GLY A 20 -2.55 5.42 -10.03
C GLY A 20 -2.49 6.88 -9.55
N TYR A 21 -3.03 7.19 -8.38
CA TYR A 21 -2.88 8.50 -7.75
C TYR A 21 -1.45 8.73 -7.23
N LEU A 22 -0.92 7.79 -6.46
CA LEU A 22 0.38 7.91 -5.81
C LEU A 22 1.55 7.87 -6.80
N SER A 23 1.44 7.09 -7.87
CA SER A 23 2.46 7.00 -8.94
C SER A 23 2.65 8.32 -9.70
N ARG A 24 1.76 9.32 -9.53
CA ARG A 24 1.90 10.64 -10.16
C ARG A 24 2.81 11.60 -9.39
N SER A 25 3.24 11.26 -8.19
CA SER A 25 4.10 12.12 -7.36
C SER A 25 5.18 11.30 -6.62
N GLU A 26 6.00 10.58 -7.39
CA GLU A 26 7.10 9.76 -6.84
C GLU A 26 8.14 10.59 -6.08
N SER A 27 8.30 11.87 -6.43
CA SER A 27 9.37 12.73 -5.92
C SER A 27 9.12 13.39 -4.56
N GLU A 28 7.90 13.29 -4.00
CA GLU A 28 7.55 13.99 -2.75
C GLU A 28 7.26 13.06 -1.56
N CYS A 29 7.33 11.75 -1.75
CA CYS A 29 6.77 10.82 -0.78
C CYS A 29 7.75 9.76 -0.28
N MET A 30 7.73 9.52 1.03
CA MET A 30 8.50 8.48 1.75
C MET A 30 7.91 7.07 1.55
N TYR A 31 7.51 6.72 0.32
CA TYR A 31 7.04 5.38 -0.05
C TYR A 31 7.61 4.96 -1.41
N HIS A 32 7.68 3.65 -1.63
CA HIS A 32 8.09 3.04 -2.89
C HIS A 32 6.91 2.23 -3.46
N ILE A 33 6.72 2.26 -4.77
CA ILE A 33 5.68 1.48 -5.46
C ILE A 33 6.37 0.52 -6.43
N GLU A 34 6.07 -0.77 -6.30
CA GLU A 34 6.55 -1.81 -7.20
C GLU A 34 5.48 -2.88 -7.36
N GLN A 35 5.19 -3.30 -8.61
CA GLN A 35 4.23 -4.36 -8.93
C GLN A 35 2.86 -4.22 -8.23
N ASP A 36 2.25 -3.03 -8.29
CA ASP A 36 0.96 -2.71 -7.66
C ASP A 36 0.94 -2.86 -6.13
N LYS A 37 2.10 -2.77 -5.50
CA LYS A 37 2.26 -2.77 -4.04
C LYS A 37 2.92 -1.49 -3.58
N ILE A 38 2.52 -1.02 -2.39
CA ILE A 38 3.13 0.14 -1.75
C ILE A 38 3.99 -0.35 -0.60
N TYR A 39 5.26 0.03 -0.63
CA TYR A 39 6.22 -0.19 0.44
C TYR A 39 6.45 1.12 1.18
N LYS A 40 6.35 1.09 2.51
CA LYS A 40 6.53 2.30 3.31
C LYS A 40 7.21 1.96 4.63
N LEU A 41 8.18 2.79 5.03
CA LEU A 41 8.73 2.75 6.37
C LEU A 41 7.81 3.55 7.32
N ILE A 42 7.39 2.91 8.40
CA ILE A 42 6.55 3.54 9.44
C ILE A 42 7.32 3.49 10.76
N SER A 43 7.52 4.65 11.35
CA SER A 43 8.08 4.77 12.69
C SER A 43 7.05 4.32 13.73
N LEU A 44 7.36 3.26 14.46
CA LEU A 44 6.67 2.84 15.68
C LEU A 44 7.48 3.32 16.90
N PRO A 45 6.88 3.33 18.12
CA PRO A 45 7.58 3.82 19.32
C PRO A 45 8.91 3.12 19.62
N GLU A 46 9.06 1.85 19.21
CA GLU A 46 10.22 1.02 19.53
C GLU A 46 11.13 0.75 18.32
N GLU A 47 10.61 0.84 17.10
CA GLU A 47 11.34 0.47 15.88
C GLU A 47 10.76 1.12 14.61
N GLU A 48 11.59 1.16 13.57
CA GLU A 48 11.15 1.45 12.21
C GLU A 48 10.66 0.17 11.56
N THR A 49 9.40 0.14 11.10
CA THR A 49 8.80 -1.05 10.48
C THR A 49 8.55 -0.81 9.01
N LEU A 50 9.11 -1.67 8.15
CA LEU A 50 8.79 -1.69 6.73
C LEU A 50 7.47 -2.45 6.53
N VAL A 51 6.48 -1.81 5.93
CA VAL A 51 5.20 -2.43 5.60
C VAL A 51 5.02 -2.55 4.09
N GLU A 52 4.41 -3.66 3.67
CA GLU A 52 3.84 -3.86 2.34
C GLU A 52 2.32 -3.65 2.43
N ILE A 53 1.77 -2.84 1.52
CA ILE A 53 0.33 -2.61 1.38
C ILE A 53 -0.08 -3.07 -0.01
N SER A 54 -1.00 -4.04 -0.06
CA SER A 54 -1.50 -4.65 -1.28
C SER A 54 -2.97 -5.02 -1.15
N THR A 55 -3.66 -5.15 -2.28
CA THR A 55 -5.00 -5.75 -2.33
C THR A 55 -4.91 -7.26 -2.53
N SER A 56 -5.77 -8.02 -1.84
CA SER A 56 -5.95 -9.46 -2.08
C SER A 56 -6.98 -9.75 -3.18
N MET A 57 -7.72 -8.73 -3.63
CA MET A 57 -8.67 -8.84 -4.73
C MET A 57 -8.05 -8.29 -6.01
N SER A 58 -7.83 -9.16 -6.98
CA SER A 58 -7.69 -8.78 -8.39
C SER A 58 -9.08 -8.43 -8.93
N CYS A 59 -9.34 -7.16 -9.25
CA CYS A 59 -10.51 -6.82 -10.04
C CYS A 59 -10.36 -7.51 -11.42
N ILE A 60 -11.33 -8.35 -11.79
CA ILE A 60 -11.43 -8.89 -13.14
C ILE A 60 -11.71 -7.69 -14.05
N LYS A 61 -10.77 -7.40 -14.96
CA LYS A 61 -10.91 -6.36 -15.99
C LYS A 61 -12.08 -6.65 -16.93
#